data_AF-A0A7M3YZ31-F1
#
_entry.id   AF-A0A7M3YZ31-F1
#
_cell.length_a   1.000
_cell.length_b   1.000
_cell.length_c   1.000
_cell.angle_alpha   90.00
_cell.angle_beta   90.00
_cell.angle_gamma   90.00
#
_symmetry.space_group_name_H-M   'P 1'
#
loop_
_entity.id
_entity.type
_entity.pdbx_description
1 polymer ?
#
loop_
_entity_poly.entity_id
_entity_poly.type
_entity_poly.pdbx_seq_one_letter_code
_entity_poly.pdbx_strand_id
1 'polypeptide(L)'
;MLPLTPPDEHGSPYASPSAFAAWPELMQSEGAPSMEEEEDWLEDWALYAAIKEDHDHKPWFTWPLPLRNREPSALEAYREAAQHHRRRQQRFMAAWNQLSTKANEAGISLIGDIPIFIAHDSADVWAHRELFQLNENGWPEYVAGVPPDYFSEG
;
A
#
# COMPACT_ATOMS: atom_id res chain seq x y z
N MET A 1 -2.97 -14.65 -10.49
CA MET A 1 -1.84 -14.43 -9.57
C MET A 1 -2.40 -13.83 -8.31
N LEU A 2 -1.80 -14.13 -7.16
CA LEU A 2 -2.15 -13.47 -5.90
C LEU A 2 -1.88 -11.95 -6.01
N PRO A 3 -2.38 -11.14 -5.06
CA PRO A 3 -2.04 -9.72 -5.02
C PRO A 3 -0.52 -9.52 -5.05
N LEU A 4 -0.07 -8.54 -5.82
CA LEU A 4 1.36 -8.19 -5.97
C LEU A 4 1.79 -7.15 -4.95
N THR A 5 0.90 -6.78 -4.05
CA THR A 5 1.11 -5.77 -3.02
C THR A 5 2.03 -6.30 -1.91
N PRO A 6 2.68 -5.42 -1.13
CA PRO A 6 3.49 -5.85 0.01
C PRO A 6 2.65 -6.70 0.97
N PRO A 7 3.17 -7.84 1.46
CA PRO A 7 2.44 -8.63 2.42
C PRO A 7 2.39 -7.96 3.80
N ASP A 8 1.48 -8.41 4.65
CA ASP A 8 1.48 -8.07 6.08
C ASP A 8 2.67 -8.71 6.84
N GLU A 9 2.74 -8.46 8.15
CA GLU A 9 3.77 -9.03 9.04
C GLU A 9 3.74 -10.57 9.13
N HIS A 10 2.66 -11.20 8.68
CA HIS A 10 2.49 -12.66 8.64
C HIS A 10 2.73 -13.24 7.24
N GLY A 11 3.07 -12.41 6.25
CA GLY A 11 3.33 -12.83 4.87
C GLY A 11 2.08 -12.93 3.99
N SER A 12 0.92 -12.44 4.45
CA SER A 12 -0.33 -12.49 3.70
C SER A 12 -0.39 -11.36 2.65
N PRO A 13 -0.59 -11.66 1.35
CA PRO A 13 -0.77 -10.65 0.32
C PRO A 13 -2.18 -10.00 0.34
N TYR A 14 -3.10 -10.53 1.15
CA TYR A 14 -4.48 -10.03 1.26
C TYR A 14 -4.68 -8.97 2.35
N ALA A 15 -3.65 -8.73 3.17
CA ALA A 15 -3.68 -7.75 4.26
C ALA A 15 -2.60 -6.66 4.08
N SER A 16 -2.40 -6.25 2.84
CA SER A 16 -1.33 -5.32 2.44
C SER A 16 -1.46 -3.93 3.08
N PRO A 17 -0.33 -3.27 3.40
CA PRO A 17 -0.28 -1.86 3.79
C PRO A 17 -0.52 -0.87 2.63
N SER A 18 -0.89 -1.34 1.44
CA SER A 18 -1.39 -0.51 0.34
C SER A 18 -2.25 -1.33 -0.63
N ALA A 19 -3.30 -0.72 -1.18
CA ALA A 19 -4.07 -1.30 -2.28
C ALA A 19 -3.36 -1.20 -3.64
N PHE A 20 -2.42 -0.26 -3.78
CA PHE A 20 -1.83 0.14 -5.07
C PHE A 20 -0.35 -0.20 -5.18
N ALA A 21 0.41 -0.02 -4.10
CA ALA A 21 1.85 -0.25 -4.13
C ALA A 21 2.14 -1.71 -4.41
N ALA A 22 3.17 -1.96 -5.20
CA ALA A 22 3.65 -3.30 -5.48
C ALA A 22 4.82 -3.67 -4.56
N TRP A 23 4.99 -4.97 -4.30
CA TRP A 23 6.05 -5.50 -3.45
C TRP A 23 7.37 -5.56 -4.24
N PRO A 24 8.35 -4.66 -3.95
CA PRO A 24 9.54 -4.56 -4.79
C PRO A 24 10.46 -5.80 -4.70
N GLU A 25 10.24 -6.70 -3.76
CA GLU A 25 10.97 -7.95 -3.57
C GLU A 25 10.59 -9.00 -4.61
N LEU A 26 9.44 -8.85 -5.28
CA LEU A 26 9.02 -9.77 -6.35
C LEU A 26 9.83 -9.56 -7.64
N MET A 27 10.08 -8.29 -8.01
CA MET A 27 10.84 -7.93 -9.20
C MET A 27 11.25 -6.46 -9.18
N GLN A 28 12.41 -6.17 -9.78
CA GLN A 28 12.87 -4.81 -10.07
C GLN A 28 13.66 -4.81 -11.37
N SER A 29 13.68 -3.66 -12.05
CA SER A 29 14.59 -3.42 -13.15
C SER A 29 15.49 -2.23 -12.84
N GLU A 30 16.62 -2.12 -13.55
CA GLU A 30 17.47 -0.92 -13.50
C GLU A 30 16.77 0.31 -14.10
N GLY A 31 15.73 0.10 -14.92
CA GLY A 31 14.89 1.17 -15.44
C GLY A 31 13.99 1.75 -14.35
N ALA A 32 14.03 3.07 -14.19
CA ALA A 32 13.11 3.83 -13.35
C ALA A 32 12.38 4.85 -14.25
N PRO A 33 11.38 4.42 -15.05
CA PRO A 33 10.56 5.34 -15.80
C PRO A 33 9.93 6.32 -14.82
N SER A 34 9.71 7.55 -15.28
CA SER A 34 8.85 8.45 -14.55
C SER A 34 7.45 7.84 -14.54
N MET A 35 6.98 7.41 -13.38
CA MET A 35 5.55 7.36 -13.11
C MET A 35 5.10 8.82 -13.05
N GLU A 36 4.10 9.17 -13.85
CA GLU A 36 3.62 10.55 -13.99
C GLU A 36 3.29 11.14 -12.61
N GLU A 37 3.36 12.47 -12.50
CA GLU A 37 3.07 13.18 -11.25
C GLU A 37 1.58 13.06 -10.83
N GLU A 38 0.73 12.46 -11.66
CA GLU A 38 -0.72 12.35 -11.48
C GLU A 38 -1.17 11.13 -10.63
N GLU A 39 -0.23 10.34 -10.11
CA GLU A 39 -0.55 9.20 -9.23
C GLU A 39 -0.51 9.60 -7.76
N ASP A 40 -1.59 10.20 -7.26
CA ASP A 40 -1.72 10.65 -5.85
C ASP A 40 -1.36 9.53 -4.85
N TRP A 41 -1.73 8.28 -5.15
CA TRP A 41 -1.44 7.11 -4.31
C TRP A 41 0.06 6.87 -4.11
N LEU A 42 0.90 7.25 -5.08
CA LEU A 42 2.35 6.98 -5.05
C LEU A 42 3.03 7.87 -4.00
N GLU A 43 2.62 9.13 -3.91
CA GLU A 43 3.13 10.05 -2.89
C GLU A 43 2.67 9.59 -1.50
N ASP A 44 1.40 9.21 -1.37
CA ASP A 44 0.85 8.70 -0.11
C ASP A 44 1.55 7.43 0.37
N TRP A 45 1.76 6.46 -0.52
CA TRP A 45 2.54 5.26 -0.22
C TRP A 45 3.97 5.61 0.18
N ALA A 46 4.64 6.48 -0.58
CA ALA A 46 6.05 6.79 -0.35
C ALA A 46 6.27 7.49 1.00
N LEU A 47 5.40 8.44 1.36
CA LEU A 47 5.40 9.08 2.67
C LEU A 47 5.06 8.09 3.79
N TYR A 48 3.99 7.30 3.61
CA TYR A 48 3.59 6.28 4.59
C TYR A 48 4.73 5.30 4.89
N ALA A 49 5.36 4.75 3.84
CA ALA A 49 6.44 3.79 3.98
C ALA A 49 7.66 4.39 4.68
N ALA A 50 8.04 5.64 4.34
CA ALA A 50 9.15 6.34 4.98
C ALA A 50 8.87 6.61 6.47
N ILE A 51 7.68 7.09 6.82
CA ILE A 51 7.29 7.37 8.21
C ILE A 51 7.23 6.06 9.01
N LYS A 52 6.65 5.01 8.43
CA LYS A 52 6.51 3.70 9.05
C LYS A 52 7.88 3.09 9.38
N GLU A 53 8.83 3.17 8.45
CA GLU A 53 10.21 2.71 8.66
C GLU A 53 10.90 3.47 9.80
N ASP A 54 10.74 4.79 9.86
CA ASP A 54 11.30 5.64 10.93
C ASP A 54 10.64 5.41 12.31
N HIS A 55 9.45 4.81 12.33
CA HIS A 55 8.67 4.53 13.55
C HIS A 55 8.62 3.04 13.92
N ASP A 56 9.67 2.28 13.65
CA ASP A 56 9.79 0.84 13.98
C ASP A 56 8.66 -0.01 13.38
N HIS A 57 8.16 0.35 12.20
CA HIS A 57 7.02 -0.26 11.53
C HIS A 57 5.69 -0.21 12.30
N LYS A 58 5.57 0.67 13.31
CA LYS A 58 4.32 0.86 14.05
C LYS A 58 3.18 1.35 13.15
N PRO A 59 1.93 1.02 13.48
CA PRO A 59 0.78 1.39 12.66
C PRO A 59 0.48 2.87 12.73
N TRP A 60 -0.07 3.44 11.64
CA TRP A 60 -0.22 4.89 11.50
C TRP A 60 -1.03 5.56 12.61
N PHE A 61 -2.01 4.86 13.18
CA PHE A 61 -2.87 5.38 14.24
C PHE A 61 -2.15 5.52 15.60
N THR A 62 -0.91 5.02 15.70
CA THR A 62 -0.03 5.18 16.87
C THR A 62 1.07 6.24 16.69
N TRP A 63 1.19 6.83 15.50
CA TRP A 63 2.19 7.88 15.23
C TRP A 63 1.87 9.18 15.97
N PRO A 64 2.87 10.07 16.16
CA PRO A 64 2.63 11.42 16.64
C PRO A 64 1.51 12.13 15.86
N LEU A 65 0.69 12.93 16.57
CA LEU A 65 -0.50 13.56 15.99
C LEU A 65 -0.25 14.32 14.67
N PRO A 66 0.84 15.08 14.48
CA PRO A 66 1.10 15.76 13.21
C PRO A 66 1.29 14.79 12.04
N LEU A 67 1.98 13.67 12.24
CA LEU A 67 2.20 12.65 11.19
C LEU A 67 0.95 11.82 10.98
N ARG A 68 0.29 11.43 12.08
CA ARG A 68 -1.02 10.78 12.03
C ARG A 68 -1.95 11.64 11.20
N ASN A 69 -2.22 12.87 11.59
CA ASN A 69 -3.20 13.75 10.95
C ASN A 69 -2.71 14.42 9.66
N ARG A 70 -1.56 14.00 9.11
CA ARG A 70 -1.05 14.46 7.81
C ARG A 70 -0.86 15.98 7.76
N GLU A 71 -0.37 16.57 8.85
CA GLU A 71 -0.03 17.98 8.87
C GLU A 71 1.09 18.28 7.84
N PRO A 72 0.90 19.22 6.89
CA PRO A 72 1.83 19.41 5.79
C PRO A 72 3.29 19.66 6.22
N SER A 73 3.50 20.39 7.31
CA SER A 73 4.83 20.67 7.86
C SER A 73 5.53 19.42 8.40
N ALA A 74 4.78 18.47 8.96
CA ALA A 74 5.33 17.22 9.48
C ALA A 74 5.67 16.26 8.33
N LEU A 75 4.84 16.22 7.28
CA LEU A 75 5.09 15.40 6.08
C LEU A 75 6.29 15.89 5.28
N GLU A 76 6.53 17.20 5.24
CA GLU A 76 7.66 17.79 4.51
C GLU A 76 9.00 17.19 4.96
N ALA A 77 9.15 16.90 6.26
CA ALA A 77 10.35 16.29 6.82
C ALA A 77 10.68 14.89 6.25
N TYR A 78 9.68 14.20 5.68
CA TYR A 78 9.83 12.85 5.13
C TYR A 78 9.93 12.81 3.61
N ARG A 79 9.77 13.94 2.90
CA ARG A 79 9.77 13.94 1.42
C ARG A 79 11.04 13.42 0.79
N GLU A 80 12.20 13.70 1.40
CA GLU A 80 13.48 13.17 0.92
C GLU A 80 13.56 11.65 1.08
N ALA A 81 13.20 11.13 2.26
CA ALA A 81 13.17 9.70 2.54
C ALA A 81 12.14 8.96 1.65
N ALA A 82 10.99 9.59 1.38
CA ALA A 82 9.95 9.06 0.50
C ALA A 82 10.45 8.83 -0.94
N GLN A 83 11.46 9.59 -1.41
CA GLN A 83 12.03 9.35 -2.75
C GLN A 83 12.63 7.95 -2.91
N HIS A 84 13.13 7.34 -1.83
CA HIS A 84 13.60 5.96 -1.87
C HIS A 84 12.46 5.00 -2.25
N HIS A 85 11.33 5.10 -1.55
CA HIS A 85 10.15 4.26 -1.77
C HIS A 85 9.49 4.52 -3.12
N ARG A 86 9.45 5.79 -3.57
CA ARG A 86 9.00 6.17 -4.92
C ARG A 86 9.82 5.47 -6.01
N ARG A 87 11.15 5.51 -5.91
CA ARG A 87 12.05 4.86 -6.90
C ARG A 87 11.84 3.34 -6.94
N ARG A 88 11.58 2.71 -5.79
CA ARG A 88 11.27 1.26 -5.75
C ARG A 88 10.01 0.93 -6.54
N GLN A 89 8.95 1.72 -6.41
CA GLN A 89 7.73 1.55 -7.22
C GLN A 89 7.98 1.74 -8.71
N GLN A 90 8.72 2.78 -9.10
CA GLN A 90 9.09 3.03 -10.50
C GLN A 90 9.84 1.84 -11.12
N ARG A 91 10.81 1.28 -10.38
CA ARG A 91 11.59 0.11 -10.81
C ARG A 91 10.74 -1.15 -10.92
N PHE A 92 9.81 -1.35 -10.00
CA PHE A 92 8.84 -2.44 -10.08
C PHE A 92 7.98 -2.29 -11.33
N MET A 93 7.38 -1.11 -11.56
CA MET A 93 6.49 -0.87 -12.69
C MET A 93 7.20 -1.07 -14.03
N ALA A 94 8.48 -0.69 -14.14
CA ALA A 94 9.28 -1.01 -15.32
C ALA A 94 9.45 -2.51 -15.56
N ALA A 95 9.74 -3.28 -14.52
CA ALA A 95 9.87 -4.74 -14.62
C ALA A 95 8.51 -5.38 -14.96
N TRP A 96 7.44 -4.93 -14.31
CA TRP A 96 6.07 -5.40 -14.54
C TRP A 96 5.61 -5.14 -15.98
N ASN A 97 5.87 -3.95 -16.51
CA ASN A 97 5.52 -3.60 -17.89
C ASN A 97 6.27 -4.49 -18.89
N GLN A 98 7.56 -4.76 -18.68
CA GLN A 98 8.32 -5.69 -19.53
C GLN A 98 7.73 -7.11 -19.49
N LEU A 99 7.35 -7.60 -18.30
CA LEU A 99 6.73 -8.91 -18.13
C LEU A 99 5.37 -8.98 -18.83
N SER A 100 4.51 -8.00 -18.58
CA SER A 100 3.15 -7.90 -19.13
C SER A 100 3.19 -7.80 -20.66
N THR A 101 4.07 -6.98 -21.22
CA THR A 101 4.27 -6.89 -22.68
C THR A 101 4.67 -8.24 -23.27
N LYS A 102 5.64 -8.94 -22.69
CA LYS A 102 6.07 -10.26 -23.17
C LYS A 102 4.97 -11.31 -23.06
N ALA A 103 4.17 -11.29 -21.98
CA ALA A 103 3.04 -12.19 -21.84
C ALA A 103 2.00 -11.94 -22.94
N ASN A 104 1.66 -10.68 -23.21
CA ASN A 104 0.73 -10.30 -24.27
C ASN A 104 1.23 -10.68 -25.66
N GLU A 105 2.51 -10.46 -25.97
CA GLU A 105 3.14 -10.88 -27.23
C GLU A 105 3.10 -12.41 -27.43
N ALA A 106 3.17 -13.16 -26.34
CA ALA A 106 3.03 -14.62 -26.34
C ALA A 106 1.56 -15.10 -26.33
N GLY A 107 0.58 -14.20 -26.36
CA GLY A 107 -0.84 -14.54 -26.29
C GLY A 107 -1.29 -15.05 -24.90
N ILE A 108 -0.54 -14.72 -23.84
CA ILE A 108 -0.81 -15.13 -22.46
C ILE A 108 -1.49 -13.98 -21.73
N SER A 109 -2.70 -14.20 -21.20
CA SER A 109 -3.39 -13.24 -20.34
C SER A 109 -3.00 -13.41 -18.88
N LEU A 110 -2.70 -12.30 -18.21
CA LEU A 110 -2.41 -12.23 -16.79
C LEU A 110 -3.70 -11.87 -16.02
N ILE A 111 -4.12 -12.75 -15.11
CA ILE A 111 -5.29 -12.51 -14.24
C ILE A 111 -4.77 -12.11 -12.87
N GLY A 112 -5.10 -10.91 -12.42
CA GLY A 112 -4.82 -10.40 -11.07
C GLY A 112 -5.86 -10.83 -10.05
N ASP A 113 -5.57 -10.56 -8.79
CA ASP A 113 -6.46 -10.77 -7.64
C ASP A 113 -6.47 -9.47 -6.81
N ILE A 114 -7.66 -8.98 -6.48
CA ILE A 114 -7.87 -7.71 -5.78
C ILE A 114 -8.68 -8.00 -4.52
N PRO A 115 -8.09 -7.83 -3.32
CA PRO A 115 -8.81 -7.98 -2.07
C PRO A 115 -9.99 -7.00 -1.97
N ILE A 116 -11.12 -7.45 -1.42
CA ILE A 116 -12.31 -6.60 -1.22
C ILE A 116 -12.08 -5.56 -0.11
N PHE A 117 -11.31 -5.91 0.92
CA PHE A 117 -11.04 -5.04 2.06
C PHE A 117 -9.58 -4.59 2.07
N ILE A 118 -9.38 -3.36 2.55
CA ILE A 118 -8.06 -2.76 2.76
C ILE A 118 -7.70 -2.88 4.24
N ALA A 119 -6.44 -3.21 4.53
CA ALA A 119 -5.95 -3.28 5.90
C ALA A 119 -6.09 -1.91 6.59
N HIS A 120 -6.49 -1.92 7.87
CA HIS A 120 -6.64 -0.69 8.64
C HIS A 120 -5.32 0.10 8.74
N ASP A 121 -4.20 -0.61 8.95
CA ASP A 121 -2.87 -0.04 8.89
C ASP A 121 -2.32 -0.04 7.45
N SER A 122 -2.86 0.84 6.62
CA SER A 122 -2.41 1.04 5.24
C SER A 122 -2.23 2.52 4.90
N ALA A 123 -1.46 2.79 3.83
CA ALA A 123 -1.35 4.12 3.25
C ALA A 123 -2.71 4.66 2.80
N ASP A 124 -3.57 3.78 2.26
CA ASP A 124 -4.88 4.17 1.71
C ASP A 124 -5.82 4.64 2.84
N VAL A 125 -5.88 3.92 3.96
CA VAL A 125 -6.70 4.32 5.10
C VAL A 125 -6.13 5.55 5.80
N TRP A 126 -4.79 5.63 5.91
CA TRP A 126 -4.12 6.78 6.50
C TRP A 126 -4.37 8.08 5.71
N ALA A 127 -4.32 8.01 4.37
CA ALA A 127 -4.48 9.16 3.49
C ALA A 127 -5.95 9.56 3.25
N HIS A 128 -6.87 8.59 3.25
CA HIS A 128 -8.27 8.78 2.86
C HIS A 128 -9.27 8.29 3.91
N ARG A 129 -9.13 8.76 5.16
CA ARG A 129 -9.96 8.33 6.29
C ARG A 129 -11.45 8.52 6.05
N GLU A 130 -11.83 9.53 5.28
CA GLU A 130 -13.20 9.85 4.91
C GLU A 130 -13.91 8.74 4.12
N LEU A 131 -13.16 7.79 3.55
CA LEU A 131 -13.70 6.64 2.84
C LEU A 131 -14.03 5.46 3.78
N PHE A 132 -13.66 5.55 5.06
CA PHE A 132 -13.77 4.44 6.03
C PHE A 132 -14.56 4.85 7.27
N GLN A 133 -15.18 3.87 7.94
CA GLN A 133 -15.93 4.08 9.19
C GLN A 133 -14.99 4.11 10.40
N LEU A 134 -14.27 5.23 10.54
CA LEU A 134 -13.33 5.47 11.63
C LEU A 134 -13.86 6.51 12.60
N ASN A 135 -13.52 6.37 13.88
CA ASN A 135 -13.72 7.45 14.85
C ASN A 135 -12.64 8.54 14.73
N GLU A 136 -12.77 9.62 15.50
CA GLU A 136 -11.83 10.76 15.49
C GLU A 136 -10.37 10.40 15.80
N ASN A 137 -10.16 9.29 16.52
CA ASN A 137 -8.82 8.80 16.85
C ASN A 137 -8.22 7.90 15.77
N GLY A 138 -8.97 7.62 14.69
CA GLY A 138 -8.54 6.78 13.59
C GLY A 138 -8.79 5.28 13.82
N TRP A 139 -9.55 4.90 14.84
CA TRP A 139 -9.90 3.49 15.10
C TRP A 139 -11.20 3.10 14.37
N PRO A 140 -11.33 1.85 13.89
CA PRO A 140 -12.55 1.39 13.23
C PRO A 140 -13.72 1.34 14.21
N GLU A 141 -14.87 1.91 13.84
CA GLU A 141 -16.12 1.72 14.60
C GLU A 141 -16.80 0.40 14.25
N TYR A 142 -16.59 -0.07 13.02
CA TYR A 142 -17.05 -1.35 12.51
C TYR A 142 -15.90 -2.05 11.80
N VAL A 143 -15.83 -3.37 11.92
CA VAL A 143 -14.85 -4.21 11.22
C VAL A 143 -15.57 -5.21 10.33
N ALA A 144 -14.98 -5.48 9.17
CA ALA A 144 -15.48 -6.51 8.27
C ALA A 144 -15.34 -7.89 8.91
N GLY A 145 -16.32 -8.76 8.66
CA GLY A 145 -16.33 -10.13 9.11
C GLY A 145 -17.36 -10.94 8.33
N VAL A 146 -17.34 -12.25 8.51
CA VAL A 146 -18.38 -13.15 8.01
C VAL A 146 -19.27 -13.56 9.18
N PRO A 147 -20.60 -13.64 9.00
CA PRO A 147 -21.48 -14.16 10.04
C PRO A 147 -21.17 -15.64 10.31
N PRO A 148 -21.52 -16.17 11.50
CA PRO A 148 -21.39 -17.59 11.77
C PRO A 148 -22.11 -18.43 10.71
N ASP A 149 -21.49 -19.53 10.30
CA ASP A 149 -22.05 -20.47 9.36
C ASP A 149 -21.89 -21.91 9.87
N TYR A 150 -22.35 -22.89 9.10
CA TYR A 150 -22.27 -24.30 9.47
C TYR A 150 -20.82 -24.80 9.67
N PHE A 151 -19.83 -24.08 9.14
CA PHE A 151 -18.40 -24.44 9.20
C PHE A 151 -17.62 -23.64 10.27
N SER A 152 -18.19 -22.56 10.80
CA SER A 152 -17.58 -21.72 11.83
C SER A 152 -18.61 -21.29 12.87
N GLU A 153 -18.50 -21.86 14.08
CA GLU A 153 -19.19 -21.32 15.25
C GLU A 153 -18.42 -20.09 15.78
N GLY A 154 -19.18 -19.08 16.22
CA GLY A 154 -18.67 -17.77 16.66
C GLY A 154 -18.25 -17.70 18.12
#